data_AF-A0AAW5IA72-F1
#
_entry.id   AF-A0AAW5IA72-F1
#
_cell.length_a   1.000
_cell.length_b   1.000
_cell.length_c   1.000
_cell.angle_alpha   90.00
_cell.angle_beta   90.00
_cell.angle_gamma   90.00
#
_symmetry.space_group_name_H-M   'P 1'
#
loop_
_entity.id
_entity.type
_entity.pdbx_description
1 polymer ?
#
loop_
_entity_poly.entity_id
_entity_poly.type
_entity_poly.pdbx_seq_one_letter_code
_entity_poly.pdbx_strand_id
1 'polypeptide(L)'
;MDKYRIVVLAFGSGEVDVIDVDKEIIDNTWHRDVESYLQEHCQYDLDNIQWMQGDANKIRINTLDNDSFEGGYDTPEEAGL
;
A
#
# COMPACT_ATOMS: atom_id res chain seq x y z
N MET A 1 13.51 11.44 -13.35
CA MET A 1 13.96 11.08 -12.00
C MET A 1 13.17 9.88 -11.56
N ASP A 2 13.86 8.84 -11.13
CA ASP A 2 13.25 7.62 -10.63
C ASP A 2 12.63 7.87 -9.25
N LYS A 3 11.42 7.36 -9.01
CA LYS A 3 10.71 7.50 -7.73
C LYS A 3 10.38 6.15 -7.11
N TYR A 4 10.48 6.08 -5.80
CA TYR A 4 9.76 5.08 -5.02
C TYR A 4 8.35 5.58 -4.75
N ARG A 5 7.41 4.65 -4.76
CA ARG A 5 6.10 4.84 -4.16
C ARG A 5 6.06 4.02 -2.89
N ILE A 6 5.65 4.66 -1.81
CA ILE A 6 5.38 4.02 -0.53
C ILE A 6 3.88 4.16 -0.29
N VAL A 7 3.22 3.05 -0.01
CA VAL A 7 1.79 3.03 0.33
C VAL A 7 1.68 2.66 1.79
N VAL A 8 0.93 3.44 2.56
CA VAL A 8 0.79 3.28 4.00
C VAL A 8 -0.70 3.13 4.31
N LEU A 9 -1.06 2.06 5.00
CA LEU A 9 -2.40 1.79 5.53
C LEU A 9 -2.39 2.05 7.03
N ALA A 10 -3.20 2.99 7.51
CA ALA A 10 -3.34 3.25 8.93
C ALA A 10 -4.43 2.36 9.55
N PHE A 11 -4.07 1.54 10.56
CA PHE A 11 -5.01 0.58 11.16
C PHE A 11 -6.19 1.25 11.87
N GLY A 12 -6.03 2.49 12.35
CA GLY A 12 -7.05 3.21 13.11
C GLY A 12 -8.12 3.91 12.28
N SER A 13 -7.84 4.24 11.02
CA SER A 13 -8.75 5.05 10.18
C SER A 13 -9.19 4.37 8.89
N GLY A 14 -8.53 3.26 8.49
CA GLY A 14 -8.78 2.63 7.19
C GLY A 14 -8.36 3.50 6.01
N GLU A 15 -7.61 4.58 6.27
CA GLU A 15 -7.08 5.47 5.26
C GLU A 15 -5.79 4.88 4.67
N VAL A 16 -5.63 5.08 3.36
CA VAL A 16 -4.44 4.68 2.61
C VAL A 16 -3.76 5.93 2.07
N ASP A 17 -2.55 6.19 2.56
CA ASP A 17 -1.69 7.25 2.08
C ASP A 17 -0.73 6.75 1.00
N VAL A 18 -0.45 7.61 0.02
CA VAL A 18 0.43 7.31 -1.11
C VAL A 18 1.51 8.37 -1.18
N ILE A 19 2.74 7.95 -0.93
CA ILE A 19 3.90 8.83 -0.83
C ILE A 19 4.83 8.54 -2.01
N ASP A 20 4.97 9.52 -2.91
CA ASP A 20 5.93 9.47 -4.01
C ASP A 20 7.19 10.24 -3.61
N VAL A 21 8.31 9.52 -3.47
CA VAL A 21 9.60 10.06 -3.05
C VAL A 21 10.69 9.73 -4.07
N ASP A 22 11.57 10.68 -4.38
CA ASP A 22 12.69 10.42 -5.28
C ASP A 22 13.62 9.36 -4.70
N LYS A 23 14.03 8.38 -5.54
CA LYS A 23 14.85 7.24 -5.08
C LYS A 23 16.15 7.70 -4.41
N GLU A 24 16.74 8.80 -4.89
CA GLU A 24 17.96 9.38 -4.33
C GLU A 24 17.81 9.78 -2.86
N ILE A 25 16.62 10.23 -2.44
CA ILE A 25 16.38 10.60 -1.04
C ILE A 25 16.44 9.35 -0.17
N ILE A 26 15.70 8.30 -0.54
CA ILE A 26 15.68 7.05 0.24
C ILE A 26 17.05 6.35 0.18
N ASP A 27 17.65 6.24 -0.99
CA ASP A 27 18.90 5.49 -1.18
C ASP A 27 20.11 6.20 -0.55
N ASN A 28 20.21 7.53 -0.66
CA ASN A 28 21.39 8.28 -0.21
C ASN A 28 21.23 8.92 1.17
N THR A 29 20.07 9.50 1.47
CA THR A 29 19.82 10.21 2.73
C THR A 29 19.40 9.24 3.84
N TRP A 30 18.55 8.28 3.50
CA TRP A 30 18.01 7.31 4.45
C TRP A 30 18.67 5.93 4.35
N HIS A 31 19.71 5.79 3.54
CA HIS A 31 20.47 4.55 3.39
C HIS A 31 19.62 3.31 3.08
N ARG A 32 18.55 3.50 2.28
CA ARG A 32 17.53 2.49 1.95
C ARG A 32 16.64 2.06 3.11
N ASP A 33 16.65 2.80 4.21
CA ASP A 33 15.78 2.55 5.35
C ASP A 33 14.49 3.38 5.24
N VAL A 34 13.44 2.72 4.78
CA VAL A 34 12.12 3.34 4.63
C VAL A 34 11.42 3.48 5.98
N GLU A 35 11.71 2.63 6.96
CA GLU A 35 11.08 2.69 8.28
C GLU A 35 11.52 3.95 9.01
N SER A 36 12.82 4.26 9.01
CA SER A 36 13.34 5.52 9.55
C SER A 36 12.78 6.73 8.81
N TYR A 37 12.63 6.67 7.48
CA TYR A 37 11.97 7.74 6.71
C TYR A 37 10.52 7.96 7.16
N LEU A 38 9.73 6.88 7.26
CA LEU A 38 8.33 6.96 7.67
C LEU A 38 8.17 7.46 9.11
N GLN A 39 9.05 7.03 10.03
CA GLN A 39 8.98 7.41 11.43
C GLN A 39 9.50 8.83 11.68
N GLU A 40 10.69 9.18 11.17
CA GLU A 40 11.36 10.43 11.51
C GLU A 40 10.93 11.60 10.60
N HIS A 41 10.67 11.33 9.32
CA HIS A 41 10.30 12.38 8.37
C HIS A 41 8.79 12.52 8.20
N CYS A 42 8.08 11.39 8.04
CA CYS A 42 6.62 11.40 7.86
C CYS A 42 5.83 11.31 9.17
N GLN A 43 6.51 11.09 10.30
CA GLN A 43 5.92 11.04 11.65
C GLN A 43 4.86 9.94 11.82
N TYR A 44 4.98 8.85 11.08
CA TYR A 44 4.12 7.68 11.31
C TYR A 44 4.56 6.90 12.54
N ASP A 45 3.57 6.37 13.25
CA ASP A 45 3.79 5.34 14.25
C ASP A 45 3.81 3.97 13.55
N LEU A 46 5.00 3.35 13.48
CA LEU A 46 5.23 2.09 12.78
C LEU A 46 4.39 0.93 13.34
N ASP A 47 4.02 0.97 14.63
CA ASP A 47 3.16 -0.04 15.26
C ASP A 47 1.70 0.09 14.82
N ASN A 48 1.30 1.25 14.28
CA ASN A 48 -0.08 1.58 13.91
C ASN A 48 -0.32 1.66 12.39
N ILE A 49 0.68 1.26 11.60
CA ILE A 49 0.58 1.25 10.14
C ILE A 49 1.00 -0.10 9.55
N GLN A 50 0.54 -0.38 8.34
CA GLN A 50 1.12 -1.36 7.44
C GLN A 50 1.58 -0.66 6.17
N TRP A 51 2.79 -0.94 5.68
CA TRP A 51 3.32 -0.24 4.52
C TRP A 51 3.92 -1.18 3.47
N MET A 52 4.01 -0.68 2.23
CA MET A 52 4.70 -1.34 1.12
C MET A 52 5.50 -0.33 0.29
N GLN A 53 6.66 -0.73 -0.22
CA GLN A 53 7.53 0.08 -1.08
C GLN A 53 7.75 -0.60 -2.43
N GLY A 54 7.86 0.21 -3.49
CA GLY A 54 8.23 -0.26 -4.82
C GLY A 54 8.46 0.87 -5.80
N ASP A 55 8.81 0.52 -7.04
CA ASP A 55 8.91 1.51 -8.11
C ASP A 55 7.55 2.18 -8.34
N ALA A 56 7.52 3.51 -8.43
CA ALA A 56 6.27 4.25 -8.56
C ALA A 56 5.47 3.86 -9.81
N ASN A 57 6.13 3.37 -10.87
CA ASN A 57 5.45 2.90 -12.07
C ASN A 57 4.91 1.46 -11.95
N LYS A 58 5.34 0.71 -10.93
CA LYS A 58 4.94 -0.68 -10.69
C LYS A 58 3.86 -0.82 -9.63
N ILE A 59 3.85 0.05 -8.62
CA ILE A 59 2.78 0.06 -7.62
C ILE A 59 1.53 0.73 -8.21
N ARG A 60 0.52 -0.10 -8.45
CA ARG A 60 -0.82 0.31 -8.86
C ARG A 60 -1.77 0.12 -7.68
N ILE A 61 -2.46 1.19 -7.32
CA ILE A 61 -3.51 1.17 -6.30
C ILE A 61 -4.83 1.10 -7.05
N ASN A 62 -5.49 -0.05 -6.97
CA ASN A 62 -6.82 -0.24 -7.53
C ASN A 62 -7.80 -0.18 -6.37
N THR A 63 -8.69 0.81 -6.37
CA THR A 63 -9.85 0.84 -5.49
C THR A 63 -10.94 -0.01 -6.15
N LEU A 64 -11.27 -1.14 -5.53
CA LEU A 64 -12.44 -1.92 -5.92
C LEU A 64 -13.65 -1.30 -5.21
N ASP A 65 -14.63 -0.85 -5.98
CA ASP A 65 -15.94 -0.45 -5.43
C ASP A 65 -16.78 -1.69 -5.12
N ASN A 66 -17.84 -1.58 -4.30
CA ASN A 66 -18.62 -2.74 -3.84
C ASN A 66 -19.21 -3.58 -5.00
N ASP A 67 -19.57 -2.95 -6.13
CA ASP A 67 -20.02 -3.62 -7.36
C ASP A 67 -18.93 -4.51 -8.01
N SER A 68 -17.66 -4.36 -7.60
CA SER A 68 -16.54 -5.17 -8.12
C SER A 68 -16.52 -6.60 -7.56
N PHE A 69 -17.32 -6.88 -6.53
CA PHE A 69 -17.42 -8.19 -5.88
C PHE A 69 -18.71 -8.95 -6.24
N GLU A 70 -19.58 -8.43 -7.12
CA GLU A 70 -20.76 -9.15 -7.63
C GLU A 70 -20.40 -10.25 -8.67
N GLY A 71 -19.25 -10.91 -8.49
CA GLY A 71 -18.97 -12.20 -9.11
C GLY A 71 -19.67 -13.29 -8.30
N GLY A 72 -20.93 -13.58 -8.70
CA GLY A 72 -21.84 -14.48 -8.02
C GLY A 72 -21.18 -15.75 -7.48
N TYR A 73 -21.49 -16.06 -6.23
CA TYR A 73 -21.30 -17.40 -5.72
C TYR A 73 -22.16 -18.32 -6.59
N ASP A 74 -21.54 -19.09 -7.49
CA ASP A 74 -22.18 -20.32 -7.98
C ASP A 74 -22.40 -21.18 -6.74
N THR A 75 -23.59 -21.07 -6.15
CA THR A 75 -24.11 -22.10 -5.26
C THR A 75 -24.01 -23.39 -6.06
N PRO A 76 -23.26 -24.40 -5.60
CA PRO A 76 -23.24 -25.68 -6.30
C PRO A 76 -24.68 -26.17 -6.35
N GLU A 77 -25.23 -26.22 -7.56
CA GLU A 77 -26.50 -26.86 -7.87
C GLU A 77 -26.44 -28.23 -7.20
N GLU A 78 -27.36 -28.47 -6.25
CA GLU A 78 -27.41 -29.69 -5.46
C GLU A 78 -27.21 -30.89 -6.40
N ALA A 79 -26.07 -31.57 -6.24
CA ALA A 79 -25.80 -32.80 -6.96
C ALA A 79 -26.94 -33.76 -6.62
N GLY A 80 -27.80 -33.99 -7.61
CA GLY A 80 -28.98 -34.82 -7.48
C GLY A 80 -28.65 -36.17 -6.85
N LEU A 81 -29.36 -36.48 -5.78
CA LEU A 81 -29.55 -37.82 -5.22
C LEU A 81 -30.98 -38.26 -5.45
#